data_AF-A0A915Q0W4-F1
#
_entry.id   AF-A0A915Q0W4-F1
#
_cell.length_a   1.000
_cell.length_b   1.000
_cell.length_c   1.000
_cell.angle_alpha   90.00
_cell.angle_beta   90.00
_cell.angle_gamma   90.00
#
_symmetry.space_group_name_H-M   'P 1'
#
loop_
_entity.id
_entity.type
_entity.pdbx_description
1 polymer ?
#
loop_
_entity_poly.entity_id
_entity_poly.type
_entity_poly.pdbx_seq_one_letter_code
_entity_poly.pdbx_strand_id
1 'polypeptide(L)'
;MRLTIWLSKNLNLSEWNRRVWEIGYRGPPLPKLKILGRPDYPISNNAVRQLQDKMKMEYQVMRHLATPYITKEMEQEYIKKYGTSTEQLEKELLEVEQRRMPGKPKKRIVGSGKVLKARANVGNLLHEHRTIENSLQELIIRQRWD
;
A
#
# COMPACT_ATOMS: atom_id res chain seq x y z
N MET A 1 1.29 -7.28 -23.81
CA MET A 1 1.79 -8.68 -23.73
C MET A 1 3.02 -9.00 -24.59
N ARG A 2 3.66 -8.04 -25.29
CA ARG A 2 4.87 -8.34 -26.10
C ARG A 2 6.17 -8.38 -25.27
N LEU A 3 6.27 -7.55 -24.23
CA LEU A 3 7.44 -7.48 -23.33
C LEU A 3 7.65 -8.76 -22.53
N THR A 4 6.57 -9.35 -22.01
CA THR A 4 6.63 -10.62 -21.26
C THR A 4 7.07 -11.78 -22.14
N ILE A 5 6.59 -11.85 -23.39
CA ILE A 5 6.99 -12.88 -24.38
C ILE A 5 8.46 -12.72 -24.81
N TRP A 6 8.96 -11.49 -24.86
CA TRP A 6 10.36 -11.23 -25.19
C TRP A 6 11.30 -11.63 -24.04
N LEU A 7 10.92 -11.33 -22.80
CA LEU A 7 11.68 -11.70 -21.59
C LEU A 7 11.69 -13.21 -21.33
N SER A 8 10.64 -13.94 -21.72
CA SER A 8 10.56 -15.40 -21.60
C SER A 8 11.06 -16.14 -22.85
N LYS A 9 11.66 -15.44 -23.82
CA LYS A 9 12.13 -16.07 -25.05
C LYS A 9 13.33 -16.97 -24.75
N ASN A 10 13.32 -18.18 -25.32
CA ASN A 10 14.43 -19.12 -25.21
C ASN A 10 15.70 -18.48 -25.80
N LEU A 11 16.66 -18.17 -24.94
CA LEU A 11 17.92 -17.52 -25.30
C LEU A 11 18.82 -18.40 -26.19
N ASN A 12 18.50 -19.69 -26.32
CA ASN A 12 19.23 -20.66 -27.14
C ASN A 12 18.51 -21.00 -28.47
N LEU A 13 17.52 -20.22 -28.90
CA LEU A 13 16.67 -20.54 -30.07
C LEU A 13 17.47 -20.82 -31.36
N SER A 14 18.57 -20.09 -31.59
CA SER A 14 19.42 -20.29 -32.78
C SER A 14 20.17 -21.62 -32.77
N GLU A 15 20.49 -22.16 -31.59
CA GLU A 15 21.15 -23.46 -31.44
C GLU A 15 20.13 -24.60 -31.46
N TRP A 16 18.92 -24.39 -30.91
CA TRP A 16 17.83 -25.38 -30.96
C TRP A 16 17.32 -25.64 -32.39
N ASN A 17 17.47 -24.66 -33.29
CA ASN A 17 17.11 -24.81 -34.70
C ASN A 17 18.20 -25.47 -35.56
N ARG A 18 19.39 -25.77 -35.01
CA ARG A 18 20.43 -26.51 -35.72
C ARG A 18 20.13 -28.01 -35.72
N ARG A 19 20.45 -28.68 -36.82
CA ARG A 19 20.19 -30.12 -36.95
C ARG A 19 21.19 -30.91 -36.12
N VAL A 20 20.77 -32.03 -35.54
CA VAL A 20 21.55 -32.81 -34.55
C VAL A 20 22.96 -33.19 -35.05
N TRP A 21 23.12 -33.41 -36.35
CA TRP A 21 24.42 -33.73 -36.97
C TRP A 21 25.37 -32.53 -37.15
N GLU A 22 24.88 -31.29 -37.03
CA GLU A 22 25.72 -30.08 -37.06
C GLU A 22 26.36 -29.79 -35.70
N ILE A 23 25.79 -30.32 -34.62
CA ILE A 23 26.22 -30.09 -33.22
C ILE A 23 27.05 -31.28 -32.71
N GLY A 24 26.87 -32.47 -33.31
CA GLY A 24 27.37 -33.74 -32.79
C GLY A 24 26.53 -34.24 -31.60
N TYR A 25 26.59 -35.54 -31.31
CA TYR A 25 25.91 -36.13 -30.14
C TYR A 25 26.57 -35.64 -28.85
N ARG A 26 26.16 -34.48 -28.37
CA ARG A 26 26.52 -33.93 -27.06
C ARG A 26 25.25 -33.54 -26.31
N GLY A 27 25.28 -33.67 -24.99
CA GLY A 27 24.18 -33.27 -24.12
C GLY A 27 23.80 -31.79 -24.29
N PRO A 28 22.65 -31.35 -23.77
CA PRO A 28 22.17 -29.98 -23.95
C PRO A 28 23.23 -28.99 -23.45
N PRO A 29 23.69 -28.04 -24.29
CA PRO A 29 24.67 -27.06 -23.85
C PRO A 29 24.06 -26.18 -22.76
N LEU A 30 24.82 -25.95 -21.68
CA LEU A 30 24.54 -24.82 -20.78
C LEU A 30 24.40 -23.56 -21.63
N PRO A 31 23.48 -22.63 -21.32
CA PRO A 31 23.33 -21.40 -22.10
C PRO A 31 24.68 -20.69 -22.17
N LYS A 32 25.31 -20.63 -23.34
CA LYS A 32 26.63 -20.00 -23.50
C LYS A 32 26.63 -18.54 -23.07
N LEU A 33 25.48 -17.87 -23.15
CA LEU A 33 25.26 -16.52 -22.62
C LEU A 33 25.40 -16.43 -21.09
N LYS A 34 25.17 -17.52 -20.34
CA LYS A 34 25.53 -17.61 -18.92
C LYS A 34 27.02 -17.90 -18.71
N ILE A 35 27.67 -18.60 -19.65
CA ILE A 35 29.10 -18.97 -19.57
C ILE A 35 30.01 -17.76 -19.79
N LEU A 36 29.61 -16.79 -20.61
CA LEU A 36 30.40 -15.57 -20.90
C LEU A 36 30.28 -14.46 -19.83
N GLY A 37 29.54 -14.69 -18.74
CA GLY A 37 29.61 -13.86 -17.53
C GLY A 37 29.01 -12.44 -17.60
N ARG A 38 28.75 -11.87 -18.78
CA ARG A 38 28.00 -10.61 -18.98
C ARG A 38 27.66 -10.47 -20.47
N PRO A 39 26.46 -10.00 -20.83
CA PRO A 39 26.32 -9.37 -22.12
C PRO A 39 27.07 -8.02 -22.09
N ASP A 40 28.01 -7.83 -23.00
CA ASP A 40 28.70 -6.55 -23.26
C ASP A 40 27.73 -5.54 -23.88
N TYR A 41 26.67 -5.17 -23.16
CA TYR A 41 25.83 -4.05 -23.56
C TYR A 41 26.54 -2.76 -23.15
N PRO A 42 26.84 -1.86 -24.10
CA PRO A 42 27.35 -0.55 -23.74
C PRO A 42 26.30 0.17 -22.88
N ILE A 43 26.73 0.70 -21.73
CA ILE A 43 25.85 1.48 -20.86
C ILE A 43 25.43 2.73 -21.63
N SER A 44 24.12 2.87 -21.86
CA SER A 44 23.61 4.06 -22.55
C SER A 44 23.83 5.31 -21.70
N ASN A 45 24.11 6.44 -22.36
CA ASN A 45 24.19 7.74 -21.69
C ASN A 45 22.92 8.09 -20.90
N ASN A 46 21.76 7.60 -21.34
CA ASN A 46 20.49 7.78 -20.63
C ASN A 46 20.48 7.04 -19.29
N ALA A 47 21.00 5.80 -19.24
CA ALA A 47 21.12 5.04 -18.00
C ALA A 47 22.04 5.74 -16.99
N VAL A 48 23.12 6.36 -17.46
CA VAL A 48 24.02 7.17 -16.62
C VAL A 48 23.31 8.39 -16.06
N ARG A 49 22.57 9.14 -16.88
CA ARG A 49 21.80 10.31 -16.41
C ARG A 49 20.74 9.93 -15.37
N GLN A 50 19.99 8.87 -15.62
CA GLN A 50 19.00 8.38 -14.66
C GLN A 50 19.62 8.01 -13.31
N LEU A 51 20.82 7.42 -13.32
CA LEU A 51 21.55 7.11 -12.10
C LEU A 51 21.98 8.38 -11.36
N GLN A 52 22.50 9.37 -12.08
CA GLN A 52 22.89 10.67 -11.50
C GLN A 52 21.71 11.38 -10.86
N ASP A 53 20.54 11.38 -11.51
CA ASP A 53 19.32 11.99 -10.96
C ASP A 53 18.88 11.27 -9.67
N LYS A 54 18.93 9.93 -9.66
CA LYS A 54 18.63 9.15 -8.44
C LYS A 54 19.60 9.47 -7.31
N MET A 55 20.90 9.50 -7.58
CA MET A 55 21.91 9.85 -6.58
C MET A 55 21.72 11.25 -6.03
N LYS A 56 21.33 12.21 -6.88
CA LYS A 56 21.04 13.58 -6.46
C LYS A 56 19.81 13.64 -5.54
N MET A 57 18.75 12.89 -5.85
CA MET A 57 17.57 12.78 -4.97
C MET A 57 17.91 12.11 -3.64
N GLU A 58 18.66 11.01 -3.66
CA GLU A 58 19.11 10.31 -2.44
C GLU A 58 19.94 11.24 -1.56
N TYR A 59 20.87 11.99 -2.13
CA TYR A 59 21.65 12.99 -1.39
C TYR A 59 20.77 14.04 -0.71
N GLN A 60 19.74 14.54 -1.39
CA GLN A 60 18.80 15.50 -0.80
C GLN A 60 18.04 14.90 0.39
N VAL A 61 17.55 13.65 0.25
CA VAL A 61 16.87 12.94 1.35
C VAL A 61 17.83 12.76 2.53
N MET A 62 19.05 12.29 2.29
CA MET A 62 20.04 12.09 3.35
C MET A 62 20.40 13.40 4.06
N ARG A 63 20.54 14.50 3.31
CA ARG A 63 20.79 15.82 3.89
C ARG A 63 19.70 16.23 4.88
N HIS A 64 18.43 16.01 4.54
CA HIS A 64 17.32 16.32 5.44
C HIS A 64 17.28 15.40 6.67
N LEU A 65 17.55 14.11 6.49
CA LEU A 65 17.61 13.14 7.60
C LEU A 65 18.77 13.42 8.56
N ALA A 66 19.88 13.96 8.06
CA ALA A 66 21.05 14.29 8.86
C ALA A 66 20.85 15.52 9.78
N THR A 67 19.83 16.35 9.51
CA THR A 67 19.52 17.55 10.30
C THR A 67 18.12 17.42 10.94
N PRO A 68 17.95 16.54 11.95
CA PRO A 68 16.68 16.42 12.64
C PRO A 68 16.35 17.69 13.43
N TYR A 69 15.06 18.03 13.50
CA TYR A 69 14.58 19.18 14.29
C TYR A 69 14.60 18.91 15.81
N ILE A 70 14.42 17.64 16.21
CA ILE A 70 14.27 17.22 17.61
C ILE A 70 15.48 16.36 17.98
N THR A 71 16.06 16.61 19.16
CA THR A 71 17.10 15.76 19.72
C THR A 71 16.50 14.53 20.39
N LYS A 72 17.29 13.47 20.51
CA LYS A 72 16.86 12.22 21.15
C LYS A 72 16.33 12.42 22.58
N GLU A 73 16.89 13.36 23.33
CA GLU A 73 16.46 13.67 24.70
C GLU A 73 15.07 14.30 24.73
N MET A 74 14.81 15.26 23.84
CA MET A 74 13.48 15.88 23.69
C MET A 74 12.43 14.87 23.24
N GLU A 75 12.81 13.96 22.33
CA GLU A 75 11.92 12.90 21.86
C GLU A 75 11.53 11.93 23.00
N GLN A 76 12.46 11.60 23.89
CA GLN A 76 12.17 10.72 25.03
C GLN A 76 11.12 11.28 25.99
N GLU A 77 11.16 12.59 26.28
CA GLU A 77 10.15 13.24 27.12
C GLU A 77 8.77 13.19 26.46
N TYR A 78 8.70 13.43 25.15
CA TYR A 78 7.47 13.33 24.38
C TYR A 78 6.89 11.91 24.41
N ILE A 79 7.72 10.89 24.14
CA ILE A 79 7.32 9.47 24.18
C ILE A 79 6.84 9.08 25.58
N LYS A 80 7.50 9.57 26.64
CA LYS A 80 7.06 9.29 28.02
C LYS A 80 5.67 9.87 28.31
N LYS A 81 5.32 11.01 27.73
CA LYS A 81 4.03 11.68 27.95
C LYS A 81 2.91 11.11 27.09
N TYR A 82 3.18 10.81 25.82
CA TYR A 82 2.14 10.46 24.84
C TYR A 82 2.19 8.99 24.38
N GLY A 83 3.21 8.24 24.77
CA GLY A 83 3.48 6.88 24.30
C GLY A 83 4.26 6.86 22.98
N THR A 84 4.60 5.66 22.53
CA THR A 84 5.23 5.44 21.22
C THR A 84 4.24 5.66 20.07
N SER A 85 4.73 5.94 18.86
CA SER A 85 3.86 6.11 17.68
C SER A 85 2.98 4.88 17.41
N THR A 86 3.50 3.68 17.68
CA THR A 86 2.73 2.43 17.56
C THR A 86 1.59 2.36 18.58
N GLU A 87 1.82 2.75 19.83
CA GLU A 87 0.77 2.80 20.86
C GLU A 87 -0.31 3.84 20.52
N GLN A 88 0.07 4.96 19.92
CA GLN A 88 -0.89 5.97 19.47
C GLN A 88 -1.76 5.44 18.35
N LEU A 89 -1.18 4.79 17.34
CA LEU A 89 -1.91 4.13 16.26
C LEU A 89 -2.87 3.07 16.80
N GLU A 90 -2.43 2.27 17.79
CA GLU A 90 -3.29 1.28 18.43
C GLU A 90 -4.46 1.92 19.18
N LYS A 91 -4.23 3.02 19.92
CA LYS A 91 -5.30 3.78 20.60
C LYS A 91 -6.28 4.37 19.59
N GLU A 92 -5.81 4.94 18.49
CA GLU A 92 -6.66 5.47 17.43
C GLU A 92 -7.50 4.36 16.79
N LEU A 93 -6.91 3.20 16.53
CA LEU A 93 -7.64 2.04 16.01
C LEU A 93 -8.70 1.56 16.99
N LEU A 94 -8.37 1.48 18.29
CA LEU A 94 -9.33 1.13 19.33
C LEU A 94 -10.45 2.17 19.44
N GLU A 95 -10.14 3.46 19.36
CA GLU A 95 -11.14 4.52 19.37
C GLU A 95 -12.04 4.43 18.13
N VAL A 96 -11.48 4.17 16.95
CA VAL A 96 -12.24 3.91 15.72
C VAL A 96 -13.12 2.66 15.87
N GLU A 97 -12.63 1.61 16.53
CA GLU A 97 -13.41 0.40 16.81
C GLU A 97 -14.52 0.64 17.84
N GLN A 98 -14.26 1.44 18.88
CA GLN A 98 -15.26 1.82 19.89
C GLN A 98 -16.32 2.77 19.31
N ARG A 99 -15.92 3.68 18.40
CA ARG A 99 -16.83 4.52 17.62
C ARG A 99 -17.64 3.71 16.62
N ARG A 100 -17.14 2.57 16.15
CA ARG A 100 -17.91 1.63 15.33
C ARG A 100 -18.95 0.93 16.22
N MET A 101 -20.12 0.64 15.65
CA MET A 101 -21.23 0.04 16.39
C MET A 101 -20.78 -1.22 17.18
N PRO A 102 -21.25 -1.43 18.42
CA PRO A 102 -20.99 -2.67 19.14
C PRO A 102 -21.58 -3.85 18.36
N GLY A 103 -20.70 -4.71 17.85
CA GLY A 103 -21.05 -5.94 17.15
C GLY A 103 -20.42 -6.08 15.76
N LYS A 104 -19.85 -7.26 15.47
CA LYS A 104 -19.42 -7.60 14.12
C LYS A 104 -20.65 -7.60 13.20
N PRO A 105 -20.59 -7.01 11.99
CA PRO A 105 -21.73 -7.02 11.08
C PRO A 105 -22.20 -8.46 10.86
N LYS A 106 -23.48 -8.72 11.13
CA LYS A 106 -24.05 -10.06 10.99
C LYS A 106 -23.96 -10.47 9.52
N LYS A 107 -23.09 -11.44 9.22
CA LYS A 107 -23.02 -12.07 7.90
C LYS A 107 -24.23 -13.01 7.79
N ARG A 108 -25.21 -12.67 6.94
CA ARG A 108 -26.25 -13.61 6.55
C ARG A 108 -25.74 -14.38 5.33
N ILE A 109 -25.57 -15.69 5.49
CA ILE A 109 -25.33 -16.60 4.38
C ILE A 109 -26.71 -16.91 3.80
N VAL A 110 -26.97 -16.48 2.57
CA VAL A 110 -28.21 -16.81 1.85
C VAL A 110 -27.80 -17.77 0.73
N GLY A 111 -28.13 -19.05 0.87
CA GLY A 111 -27.89 -20.07 -0.15
C GLY A 111 -26.42 -20.35 -0.48
N SER A 112 -26.16 -20.86 -1.69
CA SER A 112 -24.86 -21.37 -2.17
C SER A 112 -23.80 -20.26 -2.32
N GLY A 113 -23.14 -19.93 -1.21
CA GLY A 113 -21.83 -19.28 -1.20
C GLY A 113 -21.80 -17.76 -1.35
N LYS A 114 -22.93 -17.08 -1.57
CA LYS A 114 -22.97 -15.60 -1.60
C LYS A 114 -23.18 -15.03 -0.20
N VAL A 115 -22.13 -14.42 0.36
CA VAL A 115 -22.21 -13.64 1.60
C VAL A 115 -22.79 -12.27 1.26
N LEU A 116 -24.10 -12.09 1.50
CA LEU A 116 -24.69 -10.76 1.46
C LEU A 116 -24.26 -10.01 2.72
N LYS A 117 -23.37 -9.02 2.55
CA LYS A 117 -23.15 -8.00 3.57
C LYS A 117 -24.42 -7.16 3.64
N ALA A 118 -25.33 -7.51 4.56
CA ALA A 118 -26.47 -6.66 4.84
C ALA A 118 -25.95 -5.29 5.29
N ARG A 119 -26.05 -4.28 4.41
CA ARG A 119 -25.96 -2.88 4.82
C ARG A 119 -27.25 -2.57 5.57
N ALA A 120 -27.34 -3.00 6.82
CA ALA A 120 -28.34 -2.43 7.72
C ALA A 120 -28.06 -0.93 7.82
N ASN A 121 -29.12 -0.13 7.87
CA ASN A 121 -29.02 1.33 7.98
C ASN A 121 -28.02 1.69 9.08
N VAL A 122 -26.96 2.35 8.64
CA VAL A 122 -25.87 2.89 9.45
C VAL A 122 -26.49 4.00 10.29
N GLY A 123 -26.52 3.82 11.61
CA GLY A 123 -27.11 4.82 12.50
C GLY A 123 -26.39 4.83 13.84
N ASN A 124 -25.43 5.74 13.99
CA ASN A 124 -25.13 6.35 15.29
C ASN A 124 -26.14 7.46 15.63
N LEU A 125 -27.25 7.52 14.88
CA LEU A 125 -28.49 8.22 15.23
C LEU A 125 -29.40 7.31 16.07
N LEU A 126 -28.81 6.45 16.92
CA LEU A 126 -29.58 5.77 17.95
C LEU A 126 -29.90 6.80 19.03
N HIS A 127 -31.04 7.47 18.82
CA HIS A 127 -31.72 8.36 19.77
C HIS A 127 -30.82 9.42 20.41
N GLU A 128 -30.77 10.60 19.80
CA GLU A 128 -30.53 11.80 20.60
C GLU A 128 -31.55 11.82 21.74
N HIS A 129 -31.10 12.14 22.95
CA HIS A 129 -32.02 12.38 24.06
C HIS A 129 -32.94 13.53 23.66
N ARG A 130 -34.20 13.21 23.36
CA ARG A 130 -35.23 14.23 23.16
C ARG A 130 -35.59 14.77 24.53
N THR A 131 -35.17 16.00 24.81
CA THR A 131 -35.61 16.71 26.00
C THR A 131 -36.91 17.47 25.71
N ILE A 132 -37.59 17.94 26.75
CA ILE A 132 -38.85 18.69 26.62
C ILE A 132 -38.60 20.00 25.87
N GLU A 133 -37.42 20.61 26.02
CA GLU A 133 -36.99 21.81 25.31
C GLU A 133 -36.98 21.60 23.79
N ASN A 134 -36.53 20.43 23.32
CA ASN A 134 -36.54 20.10 21.89
C ASN A 134 -37.96 20.05 21.32
N SER A 135 -38.96 19.67 22.13
CA SER A 135 -40.37 19.72 21.72
C SER A 135 -40.98 21.12 21.79
N LEU A 136 -40.53 21.98 22.72
CA LEU A 136 -41.05 23.33 22.89
C LEU A 136 -40.44 24.35 21.92
N GLN A 137 -39.26 24.06 21.35
CA GLN A 137 -38.61 24.91 20.35
C GLN A 137 -39.49 25.19 19.14
N GLU A 138 -40.33 24.24 18.73
CA GLU A 138 -41.27 24.42 17.61
C GLU A 138 -42.35 25.49 17.88
N LEU A 139 -42.67 25.77 19.14
CA LEU A 139 -43.65 26.80 19.52
C LEU A 139 -43.09 28.21 19.34
N ILE A 140 -41.79 28.40 19.58
CA ILE A 140 -41.10 29.69 19.43
C ILE A 140 -41.10 30.12 17.95
N ILE A 141 -40.90 29.17 17.03
CA ILE A 141 -40.87 29.44 15.57
C ILE A 141 -42.24 29.91 15.06
N ARG A 142 -43.34 29.51 15.72
CA ARG A 142 -44.70 29.88 15.33
C ARG A 142 -45.15 31.24 15.86
N GLN A 143 -44.33 31.90 16.68
CA GLN A 143 -44.63 33.22 17.22
C GLN A 143 -44.36 34.28 16.15
N ARG A 144 -45.35 34.51 15.28
CA ARG A 144 -45.42 35.74 14.50
C ARG A 144 -45.77 36.88 15.45
N TRP A 145 -44.99 37.95 15.38
CA TRP A 145 -45.37 39.23 15.95
C TRP A 145 -46.37 39.84 14.95
N ASP A 146 -47.52 40.30 15.47
CA ASP A 146 -48.55 41.01 14.69
C ASP A 146 -47.97 42.25 13.99
#